data_AF-A0A2A2TAC4-F1
#
_entry.id   AF-A0A2A2TAC4-F1
#
_cell.length_a   1.000
_cell.length_b   1.000
_cell.length_c   1.000
_cell.angle_alpha   90.00
_cell.angle_beta   90.00
_cell.angle_gamma   90.00
#
_symmetry.space_group_name_H-M   'P 1'
#
loop_
_entity.id
_entity.type
_entity.pdbx_description
1 polymer ?
#
loop_
_entity_poly.entity_id
_entity_poly.type
_entity_poly.pdbx_seq_one_letter_code
_entity_poly.pdbx_strand_id
1 'polypeptide(L)'
;MSADELNKFVAYCKRIQPQSREDIKRFFEGVVGFPYDKELLLQSYLFLNIQDLFPSCAELLLFEKSPIADYTDLGKCDFVYLSTTGDLFLIETKFIDTEATGATERKRRNKHRNKVFEQVITLKSRFSEYWDIHLEQLNCGVFTTDAEVEWRGNNVNVVTQAISIEKLEQWRRNYHQKR
;
A
#
# COMPACT_ATOMS: atom_id res chain seq x y z
N MET A 1 10.54 -23.82 4.01
CA MET A 1 10.48 -24.16 2.58
C MET A 1 11.42 -23.27 1.79
N SER A 2 11.67 -23.61 0.52
CA SER A 2 12.71 -23.05 -0.34
C SER A 2 12.28 -21.72 -0.96
N ALA A 3 13.24 -20.93 -1.43
CA ALA A 3 13.04 -19.71 -2.23
C ALA A 3 12.14 -19.88 -3.48
N ASP A 4 11.67 -21.10 -3.79
CA ASP A 4 10.95 -21.46 -5.01
C ASP A 4 9.52 -20.90 -5.05
N GLU A 5 8.76 -20.95 -3.95
CA GLU A 5 7.35 -20.46 -3.95
C GLU A 5 7.24 -18.94 -4.04
N LEU A 6 8.11 -18.24 -3.32
CA LEU A 6 8.25 -16.79 -3.46
C LEU A 6 8.62 -16.40 -4.91
N ASN A 7 9.59 -17.10 -5.51
CA ASN A 7 10.00 -16.83 -6.89
C ASN A 7 8.86 -17.10 -7.88
N LYS A 8 8.05 -18.14 -7.66
CA LYS A 8 6.83 -18.40 -8.45
C LYS A 8 5.84 -17.25 -8.34
N PHE A 9 5.61 -16.73 -7.13
CA PHE A 9 4.75 -15.55 -6.94
C PHE A 9 5.29 -14.30 -7.65
N VAL A 10 6.59 -14.02 -7.52
CA VAL A 10 7.23 -12.88 -8.22
C VAL A 10 7.09 -13.03 -9.74
N ALA A 11 7.34 -14.22 -10.28
CA ALA A 11 7.16 -14.50 -11.71
C ALA A 11 5.70 -14.34 -12.15
N TYR A 12 4.75 -14.78 -11.33
CA TYR A 12 3.33 -14.55 -11.54
C TYR A 12 3.00 -13.05 -11.60
N CYS A 13 3.51 -12.24 -10.67
CA CYS A 13 3.30 -10.80 -10.63
C CYS A 13 3.79 -10.13 -11.91
N LYS A 14 4.99 -10.48 -12.38
CA LYS A 14 5.59 -9.95 -13.62
C LYS A 14 4.76 -10.26 -14.86
N ARG A 15 4.03 -11.38 -14.85
CA ARG A 15 3.10 -11.74 -15.93
C ARG A 15 1.82 -10.90 -15.91
N ILE A 16 1.25 -10.65 -14.72
CA ILE A 16 -0.04 -9.95 -14.60
C ILE A 16 0.11 -8.42 -14.53
N GLN A 17 1.29 -7.92 -14.16
CA GLN A 17 1.66 -6.51 -14.17
C GLN A 17 2.95 -6.33 -14.98
N PRO A 18 2.86 -6.43 -16.32
CA PRO A 18 4.03 -6.38 -17.20
C PRO A 18 4.57 -4.95 -17.42
N GLN A 19 3.88 -3.92 -16.90
CA GLN A 19 4.30 -2.54 -17.04
C GLN A 19 5.69 -2.31 -16.43
N SER A 20 6.53 -1.53 -17.11
CA SER A 20 7.84 -1.14 -16.57
C SER A 20 7.68 -0.20 -15.38
N ARG A 21 8.73 -0.10 -14.55
CA ARG A 21 8.77 0.87 -13.44
C ARG A 21 8.56 2.30 -13.94
N GLU A 22 9.16 2.66 -15.07
CA GLU A 22 9.00 3.97 -15.72
C GLU A 22 7.56 4.23 -16.16
N ASP A 23 6.85 3.24 -16.69
CA ASP A 23 5.45 3.39 -17.10
C ASP A 23 4.54 3.58 -15.88
N ILE A 24 4.74 2.78 -14.83
CA ILE A 24 4.00 2.92 -13.57
C ILE A 24 4.31 4.28 -12.93
N LYS A 25 5.57 4.73 -12.97
CA LYS A 25 5.95 6.06 -12.49
C LYS A 25 5.25 7.16 -13.27
N ARG A 26 5.22 7.11 -14.60
CA ARG A 26 4.48 8.07 -15.43
C ARG A 26 2.99 8.09 -15.09
N PHE A 27 2.39 6.93 -14.83
CA PHE A 27 0.99 6.84 -14.37
C PHE A 27 0.78 7.63 -13.07
N PHE A 28 1.55 7.34 -12.02
CA PHE A 28 1.39 8.02 -10.73
C PHE A 28 1.74 9.52 -10.82
N GLU A 29 2.71 9.91 -11.64
CA GLU A 29 3.02 11.32 -11.95
C GLU A 29 1.85 12.04 -12.64
N GLY A 30 1.17 11.36 -13.57
CA GLY A 30 -0.04 11.87 -14.21
C GLY A 30 -1.16 12.14 -13.22
N VAL A 31 -1.35 11.25 -12.24
CA VAL A 31 -2.31 11.42 -11.14
C VAL A 31 -1.97 12.65 -10.29
N VAL A 32 -0.70 12.98 -10.06
CA VAL A 32 -0.36 14.19 -9.29
C VAL A 32 -0.88 15.45 -9.98
N GLY A 33 -0.75 15.51 -11.31
CA GLY A 33 -1.29 16.61 -12.12
C GLY A 33 -2.82 16.64 -12.13
N PHE A 34 -3.45 15.46 -12.19
CA PHE A 34 -4.91 15.32 -12.22
C PHE A 34 -5.39 14.15 -11.34
N PRO A 35 -5.64 14.38 -10.04
CA PRO A 35 -6.06 13.32 -9.15
C PRO A 35 -7.54 13.03 -9.32
N TYR A 36 -7.85 11.85 -9.87
CA TYR A 36 -9.21 11.37 -10.08
C TYR A 36 -9.98 11.20 -8.76
N ASP A 37 -9.30 10.74 -7.71
CA ASP A 37 -9.82 10.64 -6.35
C ASP A 37 -8.69 10.77 -5.31
N LYS A 38 -9.09 10.93 -4.04
CA LYS A 38 -8.16 11.18 -2.93
C LYS A 38 -7.33 9.96 -2.53
N GLU A 39 -7.86 8.75 -2.72
CA GLU A 39 -7.17 7.49 -2.43
C GLU A 39 -6.03 7.32 -3.44
N LEU A 40 -6.32 7.50 -4.74
CA LEU A 40 -5.30 7.40 -5.78
C LEU A 40 -4.22 8.48 -5.64
N LEU A 41 -4.56 9.70 -5.19
CA LEU A 41 -3.55 10.72 -4.86
C LEU A 41 -2.64 10.29 -3.69
N LEU A 42 -3.20 9.67 -2.65
CA LEU A 42 -2.43 9.12 -1.53
C LEU A 42 -1.49 7.99 -2.01
N GLN A 43 -1.98 7.12 -2.88
CA GLN A 43 -1.20 6.04 -3.50
C GLN A 43 -0.07 6.59 -4.39
N SER A 44 -0.31 7.67 -5.15
CA SER A 44 0.74 8.39 -5.88
C SER A 44 1.83 8.90 -4.95
N TYR A 45 1.45 9.49 -3.81
CA TYR A 45 2.41 9.94 -2.82
C TYR A 45 3.24 8.78 -2.29
N LEU A 46 2.59 7.68 -1.91
CA LEU A 46 3.27 6.48 -1.43
C LEU A 46 4.30 5.98 -2.45
N PHE A 47 3.88 5.75 -3.70
CA PHE A 47 4.75 5.20 -4.73
C PHE A 47 5.96 6.11 -5.00
N LEU A 48 5.72 7.42 -5.14
CA LEU A 48 6.76 8.38 -5.51
C LEU A 48 7.73 8.70 -4.35
N ASN A 49 7.38 8.35 -3.11
CA ASN A 49 8.20 8.58 -1.91
C ASN A 49 8.47 7.28 -1.14
N ILE A 50 8.35 6.11 -1.80
CA ILE A 50 8.36 4.80 -1.13
C ILE A 50 9.64 4.55 -0.31
N GLN A 51 10.80 5.03 -0.77
CA GLN A 51 12.08 4.83 -0.07
C GLN A 51 12.17 5.60 1.25
N ASP A 52 11.51 6.76 1.34
CA ASP A 52 11.51 7.56 2.56
C ASP A 52 10.51 7.00 3.58
N LEU A 53 9.41 6.41 3.10
CA LEU A 53 8.32 5.88 3.93
C LEU A 53 8.58 4.44 4.39
N PHE A 54 9.02 3.59 3.46
CA PHE A 54 9.26 2.15 3.66
C PHE A 54 10.60 1.75 3.01
N PRO A 55 11.75 2.05 3.67
CA PRO A 55 13.08 1.92 3.06
C PRO A 55 13.48 0.52 2.60
N SER A 56 12.83 -0.53 3.11
CA SER A 56 13.09 -1.90 2.69
C SER A 56 12.40 -2.27 1.37
N CYS A 57 11.40 -1.52 0.90
CA CYS A 57 10.68 -1.80 -0.33
C CYS A 57 11.57 -1.50 -1.55
N ALA A 58 11.89 -2.49 -2.38
CA ALA A 58 12.84 -2.33 -3.49
C ALA A 58 12.18 -2.31 -4.88
N GLU A 59 11.33 -3.31 -5.17
CA GLU A 59 10.66 -3.47 -6.47
C GLU A 59 9.16 -3.57 -6.27
N LEU A 60 8.38 -2.74 -6.97
CA LEU A 60 6.92 -2.85 -6.98
C LEU A 60 6.52 -4.05 -7.87
N LEU A 61 5.88 -5.05 -7.27
CA LEU A 61 5.39 -6.24 -7.98
C LEU A 61 3.95 -6.06 -8.46
N LEU A 62 3.06 -5.56 -7.61
CA LEU A 62 1.63 -5.36 -7.89
C LEU A 62 1.13 -4.04 -7.30
N PHE A 63 0.22 -3.37 -8.00
CA PHE A 63 -0.63 -2.33 -7.42
C PHE A 63 -2.08 -2.47 -7.89
N GLU A 64 -3.04 -2.22 -7.01
CA GLU A 64 -4.50 -2.27 -7.29
C GLU A 64 -4.98 -3.56 -7.98
N LYS A 65 -4.33 -4.68 -7.69
CA LYS A 65 -4.58 -5.98 -8.32
C LYS A 65 -4.90 -7.03 -7.28
N SER A 66 -5.75 -7.99 -7.69
CA SER A 66 -5.87 -9.24 -6.96
C SER A 66 -4.55 -9.98 -7.08
N PRO A 67 -3.94 -10.41 -5.96
CA PRO A 67 -2.74 -11.24 -5.98
C PRO A 67 -3.01 -12.64 -6.53
N ILE A 68 -4.28 -13.00 -6.72
CA ILE A 68 -4.74 -14.31 -7.16
C ILE A 68 -5.80 -14.11 -8.26
N ALA A 69 -5.45 -14.47 -9.50
CA ALA A 69 -6.21 -14.12 -10.72
C ALA A 69 -7.68 -14.58 -10.69
N ASP A 70 -7.94 -15.76 -10.14
CA ASP A 70 -9.26 -16.40 -10.22
C ASP A 70 -10.13 -16.16 -8.98
N TYR A 71 -9.62 -15.42 -7.99
CA TYR A 71 -10.25 -15.25 -6.68
C TYR A 71 -10.33 -13.77 -6.30
N THR A 72 -11.19 -13.04 -7.02
CA THR A 72 -11.44 -11.60 -6.76
C THR A 72 -12.11 -11.34 -5.40
N ASP A 73 -12.75 -12.35 -4.83
CA ASP A 73 -13.31 -12.38 -3.48
C ASP A 73 -12.24 -12.33 -2.39
N LEU A 74 -11.00 -12.74 -2.71
CA LEU A 74 -9.85 -12.66 -1.81
C LEU A 74 -9.28 -11.25 -1.67
N GLY A 75 -9.88 -10.26 -2.35
CA GLY A 75 -9.54 -8.86 -2.22
C GLY A 75 -8.37 -8.43 -3.10
N LYS A 76 -8.23 -7.12 -3.28
CA LYS A 76 -7.09 -6.51 -3.96
C LYS A 76 -6.08 -6.07 -2.91
N CYS A 77 -4.80 -6.11 -3.28
CA CYS A 77 -3.78 -5.36 -2.57
C CYS A 77 -3.61 -4.00 -3.22
N ASP A 78 -3.48 -2.97 -2.40
CA ASP A 78 -3.12 -1.65 -2.92
C ASP A 78 -1.70 -1.67 -3.48
N PHE A 79 -0.72 -2.18 -2.71
CA PHE A 79 0.65 -2.37 -3.16
C PHE A 79 1.29 -3.67 -2.63
N VAL A 80 2.07 -4.33 -3.48
CA VAL A 80 2.94 -5.46 -3.11
C VAL A 80 4.35 -5.16 -3.60
N TYR A 81 5.30 -5.07 -2.68
CA TYR A 81 6.71 -4.88 -2.98
C TYR A 81 7.52 -6.15 -2.70
N LEU A 82 8.57 -6.35 -3.48
CA LEU A 82 9.71 -7.17 -3.09
C LEU A 82 10.66 -6.28 -2.29
N SER A 83 11.05 -6.75 -1.11
CA SER A 83 11.98 -6.02 -0.25
C SER A 83 13.45 -6.29 -0.62
N THR A 84 14.35 -5.49 -0.08
CA THR A 84 15.81 -5.65 -0.27
C THR A 84 16.37 -6.96 0.29
N THR A 85 15.67 -7.60 1.25
CA THR A 85 16.02 -8.91 1.80
C THR A 85 15.41 -10.08 1.04
N GLY A 86 14.56 -9.80 0.05
CA GLY A 86 13.84 -10.81 -0.71
C GLY A 86 12.48 -11.18 -0.12
N ASP A 87 12.05 -10.59 0.99
CA ASP A 87 10.69 -10.82 1.53
C ASP A 87 9.64 -9.99 0.79
N LEU A 88 8.37 -10.36 0.88
CA LEU A 88 7.27 -9.53 0.37
C LEU A 88 6.87 -8.47 1.40
N PHE A 89 6.42 -7.33 0.89
CA PHE A 89 5.88 -6.24 1.68
C PHE A 89 4.51 -5.85 1.12
N LEU A 90 3.45 -6.17 1.87
CA LEU A 90 2.07 -5.87 1.53
C LEU A 90 1.68 -4.54 2.16
N ILE A 91 1.31 -3.53 1.37
CA ILE A 91 0.92 -2.22 1.90
C ILE A 91 -0.51 -1.93 1.50
N GLU A 92 -1.34 -1.65 2.51
CA GLU A 92 -2.70 -1.13 2.33
C GLU A 92 -2.72 0.38 2.60
N THR A 93 -3.46 1.10 1.78
CA THR A 93 -3.63 2.54 1.88
C THR A 93 -5.03 2.89 2.35
N LYS A 94 -5.14 4.01 3.07
CA LYS A 94 -6.46 4.56 3.41
C LYS A 94 -6.44 6.07 3.54
N PHE A 95 -7.18 6.75 2.67
CA PHE A 95 -7.53 8.14 2.87
C PHE A 95 -8.58 8.23 3.98
N ILE A 96 -8.20 8.87 5.08
CA ILE A 96 -9.04 9.10 6.25
C ILE A 96 -9.21 10.61 6.38
N ASP A 97 -10.45 11.08 6.18
CA ASP A 97 -10.80 12.48 6.30
C ASP A 97 -10.74 12.94 7.76
N THR A 98 -9.58 13.48 8.14
CA THR A 98 -9.29 14.00 9.48
C THR A 98 -9.82 15.41 9.70
N GLU A 99 -10.20 16.13 8.64
CA GLU A 99 -10.75 17.49 8.69
C GLU A 99 -12.27 17.48 8.97
N ALA A 100 -12.98 16.43 8.54
CA ALA A 100 -14.41 16.28 8.82
C ALA A 100 -14.67 16.16 10.34
N THR A 101 -15.61 16.95 10.88
CA THR A 101 -15.91 16.98 12.32
C THR A 101 -17.28 16.39 12.66
N GLY A 102 -17.51 16.09 13.95
CA GLY A 102 -18.78 15.52 14.45
C GLY A 102 -18.70 14.04 14.84
N ALA A 103 -19.73 13.57 15.56
CA ALA A 103 -19.75 12.22 16.14
C ALA A 103 -19.79 11.11 15.07
N THR A 104 -20.55 11.31 13.99
CA THR A 104 -20.62 10.39 12.85
C THR A 104 -19.26 10.26 12.17
N GLU A 105 -18.59 11.39 11.94
CA GLU A 105 -17.27 11.44 11.31
C GLU A 105 -16.20 10.77 12.16
N ARG A 106 -16.24 10.98 13.48
CA ARG A 106 -15.37 10.27 14.42
C ARG A 106 -15.58 8.76 14.37
N LYS A 107 -16.82 8.28 14.33
CA LYS A 107 -17.13 6.84 14.18
C LYS A 107 -16.63 6.29 12.84
N ARG A 108 -16.82 7.05 11.76
CA ARG A 108 -16.34 6.68 10.41
C ARG A 108 -14.82 6.56 10.36
N ARG A 109 -14.09 7.53 10.91
CA ARG A 109 -12.62 7.45 11.01
C ARG A 109 -12.16 6.23 11.80
N ASN A 110 -12.74 5.98 12.98
CA ASN A 110 -12.40 4.80 13.77
C ASN A 110 -12.64 3.49 13.00
N LYS A 111 -13.74 3.42 12.24
CA LYS A 111 -14.02 2.28 11.36
C LYS A 111 -12.96 2.15 10.26
N HIS A 112 -12.59 3.23 9.59
CA HIS A 112 -11.56 3.19 8.54
C HIS A 112 -10.18 2.79 9.09
N ARG A 113 -9.81 3.32 10.26
CA ARG A 113 -8.58 2.93 10.98
C ARG A 113 -8.57 1.43 11.27
N ASN A 114 -9.64 0.85 11.82
CA ASN A 114 -9.69 -0.60 12.04
C ASN A 114 -9.60 -1.38 10.73
N LYS A 115 -10.42 -0.97 9.75
CA LYS A 115 -10.61 -1.71 8.50
C LYS A 115 -9.30 -1.88 7.72
N VAL A 116 -8.45 -0.84 7.66
CA VAL A 116 -7.19 -0.94 6.91
C VAL A 116 -6.22 -1.97 7.52
N PHE A 117 -6.17 -2.10 8.85
CA PHE A 117 -5.37 -3.16 9.49
C PHE A 117 -5.99 -4.55 9.27
N GLU A 118 -7.32 -4.66 9.41
CA GLU A 118 -8.02 -5.92 9.13
C GLU A 118 -7.76 -6.39 7.69
N GLN A 119 -7.77 -5.47 6.72
CA GLN A 119 -7.47 -5.75 5.32
C GLN A 119 -6.05 -6.30 5.16
N VAL A 120 -5.02 -5.59 5.64
CA VAL A 120 -3.62 -6.03 5.40
C VAL A 120 -3.30 -7.35 6.11
N ILE A 121 -3.84 -7.59 7.31
CA ILE A 121 -3.64 -8.84 8.07
C ILE A 121 -4.35 -10.01 7.37
N THR A 122 -5.57 -9.78 6.89
CA THR A 122 -6.32 -10.78 6.13
C THR A 122 -5.60 -11.12 4.83
N LEU A 123 -5.09 -10.12 4.12
CA LEU A 123 -4.29 -10.32 2.91
C LEU A 123 -3.04 -11.14 3.19
N LYS A 124 -2.27 -10.80 4.23
CA LYS A 124 -1.10 -11.58 4.64
C LYS A 124 -1.44 -13.06 4.88
N SER A 125 -2.53 -13.34 5.58
CA SER A 125 -2.95 -14.72 5.86
C SER A 125 -3.30 -15.45 4.55
N ARG A 126 -4.06 -14.80 3.66
CA ARG A 126 -4.45 -15.36 2.34
C ARG A 126 -3.26 -15.61 1.43
N PHE A 127 -2.27 -14.72 1.42
CA PHE A 127 -1.02 -14.92 0.67
C PHE A 127 -0.29 -16.15 1.16
N SER A 128 -0.16 -16.30 2.47
CA SER A 128 0.50 -17.45 3.08
C SER A 128 -0.21 -18.75 2.72
N GLU A 129 -1.53 -18.78 2.84
CA GLU A 129 -2.34 -19.97 2.53
C GLU A 129 -2.31 -20.35 1.04
N TYR A 130 -2.43 -19.37 0.14
CA TYR A 130 -2.58 -19.66 -1.29
C TYR A 130 -1.25 -19.92 -1.99
N TRP A 131 -0.23 -19.13 -1.67
CA TRP A 131 1.09 -19.22 -2.31
C TRP A 131 2.07 -20.08 -1.51
N ASP A 132 1.63 -20.65 -0.37
CA ASP A 132 2.47 -21.44 0.54
C ASP A 132 3.74 -20.66 0.97
N ILE A 133 3.60 -19.35 1.18
CA ILE A 133 4.67 -18.46 1.62
C ILE A 133 4.63 -18.36 3.15
N HIS A 134 5.77 -18.52 3.81
CA HIS A 134 5.86 -18.37 5.25
C HIS A 134 5.50 -16.95 5.72
N LEU A 135 4.75 -16.84 6.82
CA LEU A 135 4.29 -15.55 7.37
C LEU A 135 5.45 -14.62 7.75
N GLU A 136 6.63 -15.18 8.07
CA GLU A 136 7.86 -14.45 8.37
C GLU A 136 8.43 -13.73 7.13
N GLN A 137 8.12 -14.22 5.93
CA GLN A 137 8.51 -13.62 4.65
C GLN A 137 7.47 -12.62 4.12
N LEU A 138 6.42 -12.34 4.91
CA LEU A 138 5.34 -11.43 4.58
C LEU A 138 5.32 -10.26 5.57
N ASN A 139 5.84 -9.12 5.16
CA ASN A 139 5.77 -7.88 5.92
C ASN A 139 4.49 -7.11 5.59
N CYS A 140 3.95 -6.39 6.56
CA CYS A 140 2.73 -5.61 6.40
C CYS A 140 2.99 -4.13 6.66
N GLY A 141 2.40 -3.30 5.81
CA GLY A 141 2.42 -1.84 5.88
C GLY A 141 1.02 -1.26 5.84
N VAL A 142 0.83 -0.16 6.55
CA VAL A 142 -0.37 0.69 6.44
C VAL A 142 0.09 2.11 6.18
N PHE A 143 -0.46 2.74 5.14
CA PHE A 143 -0.20 4.14 4.83
C PHE A 143 -1.49 4.95 4.75
N THR A 144 -1.62 5.99 5.57
CA THR A 144 -2.87 6.75 5.67
C THR A 144 -2.68 8.26 5.76
N THR A 145 -3.77 9.01 5.76
CA THR A 145 -3.76 10.44 6.06
C THR A 145 -3.92 10.79 7.55
N ASP A 146 -3.89 9.80 8.42
CA ASP A 146 -4.24 9.94 9.83
C ASP A 146 -3.17 9.31 10.73
N ALA A 147 -2.38 10.14 11.40
CA ALA A 147 -1.30 9.70 12.27
C ALA A 147 -1.76 8.89 13.49
N GLU A 148 -3.07 8.90 13.84
CA GLU A 148 -3.58 8.06 14.93
C GLU A 148 -3.46 6.55 14.64
N VAL A 149 -3.15 6.14 13.41
CA VAL A 149 -2.88 4.73 13.07
C VAL A 149 -1.55 4.23 13.65
N GLU A 150 -0.58 5.10 13.91
CA GLU A 150 0.76 4.71 14.36
C GLU A 150 0.73 3.96 15.70
N TRP A 151 -0.07 4.43 16.65
CA TRP A 151 -0.23 3.77 17.95
C TRP A 151 -0.79 2.34 17.83
N ARG A 152 -1.50 2.04 16.75
CA ARG A 152 -2.18 0.75 16.54
C ARG A 152 -1.27 -0.30 15.89
N GLY A 153 -0.37 0.12 15.00
CA GLY A 153 0.55 -0.78 14.30
C GLY A 153 1.49 -1.55 15.24
N ASN A 154 1.92 -0.89 16.33
CA ASN A 154 2.83 -1.46 17.32
C ASN A 154 2.31 -2.75 17.99
N ASN A 155 0.98 -2.95 18.04
CA ASN A 155 0.39 -4.11 18.69
C ASN A 155 0.21 -5.32 17.76
N VAL A 156 0.38 -5.16 16.44
CA VAL A 156 0.01 -6.19 15.44
C VAL A 156 1.11 -6.48 14.42
N ASN A 157 2.35 -6.02 14.66
CA ASN A 157 3.49 -6.23 13.76
C ASN A 157 3.24 -5.71 12.33
N VAL A 158 2.69 -4.50 12.23
CA VAL A 158 2.43 -3.78 10.98
C VAL A 158 3.17 -2.45 11.03
N VAL A 159 3.99 -2.16 10.02
CA VAL A 159 4.70 -0.88 9.91
C VAL A 159 3.70 0.18 9.43
N THR A 160 3.60 1.28 10.16
CA THR A 160 2.65 2.35 9.86
C THR A 160 3.37 3.61 9.45
N GLN A 161 2.87 4.26 8.41
CA GLN A 161 3.29 5.59 7.98
C GLN A 161 2.06 6.45 7.74
N ALA A 162 2.21 7.77 7.88
CA ALA A 162 1.12 8.70 7.61
C ALA A 162 1.58 10.02 7.00
N ILE A 163 0.70 10.67 6.24
CA ILE A 163 0.85 12.03 5.77
C ILE A 163 -0.42 12.85 6.04
N SER A 164 -0.33 13.98 6.73
CA SER A 164 -1.50 14.87 6.87
C SER A 164 -2.04 15.33 5.51
N ILE A 165 -3.36 15.51 5.39
CA ILE A 165 -4.04 16.00 4.18
C ILE A 165 -3.39 17.30 3.67
N GLU A 166 -3.08 18.24 4.56
CA GLU A 166 -2.38 19.49 4.22
C GLU A 166 -1.04 19.26 3.51
N LYS A 167 -0.16 18.43 4.11
CA LYS A 167 1.14 18.07 3.52
C LYS A 167 1.00 17.34 2.17
N LEU A 168 -0.01 16.49 2.02
CA LEU A 168 -0.28 15.79 0.76
C LEU A 168 -0.65 16.79 -0.35
N GLU A 169 -1.53 17.74 -0.07
CA GLU A 169 -1.91 18.79 -1.03
C GLU A 169 -0.79 19.79 -1.28
N GLN A 170 0.03 20.11 -0.27
CA GLN A 170 1.22 20.93 -0.46
C GLN A 170 2.24 20.25 -1.36
N TRP A 171 2.51 18.96 -1.13
CA TRP A 171 3.39 18.16 -1.98
C TRP A 171 2.90 18.16 -3.43
N ARG A 172 1.61 17.88 -3.64
CA ARG A 172 0.99 17.88 -4.97
C ARG A 172 1.17 19.22 -5.69
N ARG A 173 0.81 20.34 -5.04
CA ARG A 173 0.92 21.69 -5.63
C ARG A 173 2.36 22.05 -6.01
N ASN A 174 3.33 21.58 -5.23
CA ASN A 174 4.74 21.87 -5.44
C ASN A 174 5.42 20.88 -6.39
N TYR A 175 4.77 19.78 -6.77
CA TYR A 175 5.38 18.69 -7.53
C TYR A 175 5.92 19.15 -8.89
N HIS A 176 5.14 19.94 -9.62
CA HIS A 176 5.53 20.46 -10.95
C HIS A 176 6.44 21.70 -10.88
N GLN A 177 6.53 22.37 -9.73
CA GLN A 177 7.43 23.53 -9.56
C GLN A 177 8.90 23.11 -9.37
N LYS A 178 9.14 21.84 -9.02
CA LYS A 178 10.47 21.27 -8.76
C LYS A 178 11.06 20.49 -9.94
N ARG A 179 10.40 20.49 -11.11
CA ARG A 179 10.87 19.81 -12.32
C ARG A 179 11.45 20.77 -13.34
#